data_AF-A0A240EAG9-F1
#
_entry.id   AF-A0A240EAG9-F1
#
_cell.length_a   1.000
_cell.length_b   1.000
_cell.length_c   1.000
_cell.angle_alpha   90.00
_cell.angle_beta   90.00
_cell.angle_gamma   90.00
#
_symmetry.space_group_name_H-M   'P 1'
#
loop_
_entity.id
_entity.type
_entity.pdbx_description
1 polymer ?
#
loop_
_entity_poly.entity_id
_entity_poly.type
_entity_poly.pdbx_seq_one_letter_code
_entity_poly.pdbx_strand_id
1 'polypeptide(L)'
;MLNRFDPALATGEIDWQCQYAYLAQFHIPATTIAEALNVQELYQIFQCIEHHQASFADFDHVEQLWHLPQQWQQILSDANLPIDLSFPCHQLSEGQKTKLTLCRLFLLKDHYLLLDEPSNHLDAASRQWLIQSLQQHPAGCLVISHDRNLLRQMQHIYALQNSGIQHYQGNYDHYLTQHQLQVEALARNVNQQKRELRQLKIQQHDSLMKVQKRQQTGKKIRESGSQAKILLDYQKEQATQSQSALKQQ
;
A
#
# COMPACT_ATOMS: atom_id res chain seq x y z
N MET A 1 14.63 -7.98 -14.36
CA MET A 1 13.76 -9.16 -14.44
C MET A 1 12.47 -8.82 -13.72
N LEU A 2 11.43 -8.43 -14.47
CA LEU A 2 10.10 -8.14 -13.91
C LEU A 2 9.50 -9.47 -13.44
N ASN A 3 9.24 -9.58 -12.13
CA ASN A 3 8.47 -10.68 -11.55
C ASN A 3 7.12 -10.75 -12.27
N ARG A 4 6.96 -11.74 -13.15
CA ARG A 4 5.65 -12.16 -13.63
C ARG A 4 4.90 -12.71 -12.41
N PHE A 5 3.76 -12.10 -12.11
CA PHE A 5 2.80 -12.60 -11.14
C PHE A 5 2.48 -14.05 -11.50
N ASP A 6 2.76 -14.99 -10.60
CA ASP A 6 2.35 -16.39 -10.76
C ASP A 6 1.01 -16.56 -10.04
N PRO A 7 -0.12 -16.59 -10.78
CA PRO A 7 -1.45 -16.68 -10.17
C PRO A 7 -1.67 -18.00 -9.41
N ALA A 8 -0.78 -19.00 -9.53
CA ALA A 8 -0.88 -20.26 -8.81
C ALA A 8 -0.56 -20.17 -7.31
N LEU A 9 0.07 -19.08 -6.85
CA LEU A 9 0.52 -18.92 -5.45
C LEU A 9 -0.42 -18.07 -4.57
N ALA A 10 -1.50 -17.51 -5.12
CA ALA A 10 -2.43 -16.68 -4.38
C ALA A 10 -3.88 -16.99 -4.80
N THR A 11 -4.70 -17.38 -3.82
CA THR A 11 -6.15 -17.59 -4.01
C THR A 11 -6.92 -16.53 -3.25
N GLY A 12 -7.97 -16.00 -3.84
CA GLY A 12 -8.88 -15.04 -3.22
C GLY A 12 -10.07 -14.76 -4.12
N GLU A 13 -11.11 -14.17 -3.56
CA GLU A 13 -12.31 -13.73 -4.28
C GLU A 13 -12.47 -12.23 -4.07
N ILE A 14 -12.87 -11.52 -5.13
CA ILE A 14 -13.17 -10.09 -5.08
C ILE A 14 -14.62 -9.95 -5.54
N ASP A 15 -15.47 -9.46 -4.65
CA ASP A 15 -16.86 -9.14 -4.94
C ASP A 15 -17.07 -7.63 -4.86
N TRP A 16 -17.52 -7.02 -5.96
CA TRP A 16 -17.78 -5.58 -6.05
C TRP A 16 -19.28 -5.35 -5.87
N GLN A 17 -19.65 -4.75 -4.75
CA GLN A 17 -21.05 -4.39 -4.44
C GLN A 17 -21.47 -3.02 -5.03
N CYS A 18 -20.59 -2.39 -5.81
CA CYS A 18 -20.82 -1.10 -6.44
C CYS A 18 -20.19 -1.05 -7.83
N GLN A 19 -20.64 -0.09 -8.64
CA GLN A 19 -19.95 0.26 -9.88
C GLN A 19 -18.62 0.93 -9.54
N TYR A 20 -17.61 0.74 -10.39
CA TYR A 20 -16.30 1.35 -10.20
C TYR A 20 -15.78 1.95 -11.51
N ALA A 21 -14.97 2.99 -11.38
CA ALA A 21 -14.32 3.64 -12.51
C ALA A 21 -12.83 3.79 -12.22
N TYR A 22 -11.99 3.58 -13.25
CA TYR A 22 -10.54 3.55 -13.11
C TYR A 22 -9.88 4.67 -13.91
N LEU A 23 -8.95 5.39 -13.27
CA LEU A 23 -8.02 6.28 -13.94
C LEU A 23 -6.77 5.50 -14.34
N ALA A 24 -6.64 5.16 -15.62
CA ALA A 24 -5.38 4.64 -16.15
C ALA A 24 -4.38 5.78 -16.34
N GLN A 25 -3.08 5.49 -16.21
CA GLN A 25 -1.99 6.44 -16.51
C GLN A 25 -1.98 6.91 -17.99
N PHE A 26 -2.75 6.27 -18.88
CA PHE A 26 -2.79 6.60 -20.30
C PHE A 26 -3.91 7.59 -20.64
N HIS A 27 -3.58 8.54 -21.51
CA HIS A 27 -4.48 9.59 -21.97
C HIS A 27 -5.69 9.03 -22.73
N ILE A 28 -6.86 9.64 -22.51
CA ILE A 28 -8.05 9.41 -23.34
C ILE A 28 -7.78 9.97 -24.75
N PRO A 29 -7.90 9.16 -25.82
CA PRO A 29 -7.86 9.66 -27.19
C PRO A 29 -9.17 10.39 -27.47
N ALA A 30 -9.21 11.69 -27.18
CA ALA A 30 -10.35 12.57 -27.44
C ALA A 30 -9.90 13.78 -28.26
N THR A 31 -10.76 14.23 -29.18
CA THR A 31 -10.50 15.41 -30.00
C THR A 31 -10.97 16.69 -29.31
N THR A 32 -12.11 16.62 -28.61
CA THR A 32 -12.74 17.75 -27.90
C THR A 32 -12.99 17.43 -26.42
N ILE A 33 -13.22 18.49 -25.62
CA ILE A 33 -13.60 18.34 -24.20
C ILE A 33 -14.89 17.52 -24.05
N ALA A 34 -15.89 17.70 -24.92
CA ALA A 34 -17.13 16.93 -24.92
C ALA A 34 -16.90 15.42 -25.07
N GLU A 35 -16.02 15.02 -26.00
CA GLU A 35 -15.63 13.61 -26.17
C GLU A 35 -14.86 13.09 -24.95
N ALA A 36 -13.92 13.89 -24.43
CA ALA A 36 -13.10 13.51 -23.28
C ALA A 36 -13.95 13.28 -22.02
N LEU A 37 -14.98 14.11 -21.80
CA LEU A 37 -15.96 13.98 -20.73
C LEU A 37 -16.99 12.87 -20.97
N ASN A 38 -17.03 12.28 -22.16
CA ASN A 38 -18.04 11.31 -22.59
C ASN A 38 -19.47 11.89 -22.57
N VAL A 39 -19.63 13.13 -23.04
CA VAL A 39 -20.91 13.85 -23.09
C VAL A 39 -21.26 14.37 -24.50
N GLN A 40 -20.53 13.92 -25.52
CA GLN A 40 -20.64 14.40 -26.90
C GLN A 40 -22.07 14.35 -27.46
N GLU A 41 -22.79 13.25 -27.23
CA GLU A 41 -24.17 13.06 -27.72
C GLU A 41 -25.12 14.10 -27.12
N LEU A 42 -25.14 14.20 -25.78
CA LEU A 42 -25.98 15.17 -25.08
C LEU A 42 -25.59 16.61 -25.42
N TYR A 43 -24.29 16.89 -25.56
CA TYR A 43 -23.80 18.20 -25.99
C TYR A 43 -24.35 18.59 -27.36
N GLN A 44 -24.33 17.67 -28.34
CA GLN A 44 -24.90 17.91 -29.67
C GLN A 44 -26.40 18.20 -29.62
N ILE A 45 -27.14 17.45 -28.79
CA ILE A 45 -28.57 17.68 -28.61
C ILE A 45 -28.84 19.08 -28.04
N PHE A 46 -28.13 19.48 -26.98
CA PHE A 46 -28.26 20.83 -26.44
C PHE A 46 -27.89 21.92 -27.45
N GLN A 47 -26.87 21.71 -28.27
CA GLN A 47 -26.52 22.63 -29.36
C GLN A 47 -27.64 22.75 -30.39
N CYS A 48 -28.27 21.65 -30.80
CA CYS A 48 -29.42 21.68 -31.70
C CYS A 48 -30.60 22.44 -31.09
N ILE A 49 -30.86 22.28 -29.80
CA ILE A 49 -31.92 23.01 -29.07
C ILE A 49 -31.63 24.51 -29.07
N GLU A 50 -30.41 24.92 -28.70
CA GLU A 50 -30.00 26.34 -28.66
C GLU A 50 -30.11 27.03 -30.03
N HIS A 51 -29.81 26.30 -31.11
CA HIS A 51 -29.87 26.82 -32.48
C HIS A 51 -31.25 26.68 -33.14
N HIS A 52 -32.29 26.27 -32.39
CA HIS A 52 -33.65 26.05 -32.91
C HIS A 52 -33.71 25.01 -34.04
N GLN A 53 -32.82 24.01 -34.00
CA GLN A 53 -32.70 22.91 -34.98
C GLN A 53 -33.13 21.55 -34.40
N ALA A 54 -33.53 21.50 -33.13
CA ALA A 54 -33.93 20.28 -32.45
C ALA A 54 -35.27 19.72 -32.92
N SER A 55 -35.36 18.39 -32.95
CA SER A 55 -36.58 17.61 -33.12
C SER A 55 -37.31 17.41 -31.80
N PHE A 56 -38.55 16.93 -31.82
CA PHE A 56 -39.27 16.57 -30.58
C PHE A 56 -38.56 15.47 -29.78
N ALA A 57 -37.95 14.50 -30.47
CA ALA A 57 -37.20 13.42 -29.82
C ALA A 57 -35.98 13.94 -29.04
N ASP A 58 -35.38 15.04 -29.49
CA ASP A 58 -34.26 15.69 -28.79
C ASP A 58 -34.70 16.28 -27.45
N PHE A 59 -35.88 16.89 -27.39
CA PHE A 59 -36.47 17.39 -26.13
C PHE A 59 -36.79 16.25 -25.17
N ASP A 60 -37.35 15.14 -25.66
CA ASP A 60 -37.65 13.96 -24.85
C ASP A 60 -36.35 13.35 -24.28
N HIS A 61 -35.27 13.31 -25.07
CA HIS A 61 -33.99 12.75 -24.65
C HIS A 61 -33.35 13.51 -23.47
N VAL A 62 -33.55 14.83 -23.40
CA VAL A 62 -32.96 15.68 -22.34
C VAL A 62 -33.95 16.13 -21.27
N GLU A 63 -35.18 15.60 -21.26
CA GLU A 63 -36.27 16.06 -20.39
C GLU A 63 -35.88 16.18 -18.91
N GLN A 64 -35.06 15.25 -18.41
CA GLN A 64 -34.59 15.23 -17.01
C GLN A 64 -33.12 15.67 -16.85
N LEU A 65 -32.49 16.11 -17.93
CA LEU A 65 -31.05 16.34 -18.02
C LEU A 65 -30.66 17.82 -18.23
N TRP A 66 -31.61 18.74 -18.19
CA TRP A 66 -31.38 20.19 -18.36
C TRP A 66 -30.37 20.82 -17.39
N HIS A 67 -30.10 20.16 -16.26
CA HIS A 67 -29.09 20.60 -15.30
C HIS A 67 -27.65 20.29 -15.73
N LEU A 68 -27.46 19.35 -16.66
CA LEU A 68 -26.13 18.85 -17.04
C LEU A 68 -25.20 19.91 -17.67
N PRO A 69 -25.66 20.80 -18.58
CA PRO A 69 -24.78 21.83 -19.14
C PRO A 69 -24.14 22.72 -18.06
N GLN A 70 -24.94 23.13 -17.06
CA GLN A 70 -24.43 23.91 -15.93
C GLN A 70 -23.45 23.08 -15.09
N GLN A 71 -23.75 21.81 -14.84
CA GLN A 71 -22.86 20.91 -14.09
C GLN A 71 -21.51 20.72 -14.80
N TRP A 72 -21.51 20.57 -16.13
CA TRP A 72 -20.29 20.42 -16.92
C TRP A 72 -19.45 21.70 -16.93
N GLN A 73 -20.08 22.87 -17.06
CA GLN A 73 -19.38 24.15 -16.96
C GLN A 73 -18.78 24.35 -15.57
N GLN A 74 -19.52 24.01 -14.52
CA GLN A 74 -19.06 24.14 -13.13
C GLN A 74 -17.82 23.27 -12.88
N ILE A 75 -17.86 21.98 -13.25
CA ILE A 75 -16.73 21.07 -12.99
C ILE A 75 -15.48 21.45 -13.79
N LEU A 76 -15.64 21.95 -15.02
CA LEU A 76 -14.52 22.46 -15.83
C LEU A 76 -13.95 23.75 -15.24
N SER A 77 -14.82 24.67 -14.79
CA SER A 77 -14.43 25.92 -14.12
C SER A 77 -13.66 25.65 -12.83
N ASP A 78 -14.17 24.75 -11.98
CA ASP A 78 -13.52 24.35 -10.73
C ASP A 78 -12.14 23.74 -10.98
N ALA A 79 -12.01 22.98 -12.07
CA ALA A 79 -10.75 22.42 -12.53
C ALA A 79 -9.85 23.44 -13.25
N ASN A 80 -10.27 24.70 -13.42
CA ASN A 80 -9.58 25.72 -14.21
C ASN A 80 -9.23 25.22 -15.63
N LEU A 81 -10.24 24.70 -16.33
CA LEU A 81 -10.21 24.24 -17.71
C LEU A 81 -11.10 25.13 -18.60
N PRO A 82 -10.89 25.15 -19.92
CA PRO A 82 -11.83 25.79 -20.85
C PRO A 82 -13.24 25.21 -20.67
N ILE A 83 -14.23 26.08 -20.53
CA ILE A 83 -15.65 25.69 -20.38
C ILE A 83 -16.32 25.36 -21.71
N ASP A 84 -15.71 25.74 -22.83
CA ASP A 84 -16.18 25.40 -24.17
C ASP A 84 -15.94 23.91 -24.44
N LEU A 85 -17.03 23.15 -24.55
CA LEU A 85 -16.99 21.71 -24.77
C LEU A 85 -16.46 21.33 -26.17
N SER A 86 -16.51 22.26 -27.13
CA SER A 86 -15.90 22.08 -28.46
C SER A 86 -14.39 22.33 -28.48
N PHE A 87 -13.82 22.80 -27.37
CA PHE A 87 -12.40 23.14 -27.27
C PHE A 87 -11.51 21.92 -27.60
N PRO A 88 -10.50 22.08 -28.47
CA PRO A 88 -9.67 20.97 -28.90
C PRO A 88 -8.68 20.48 -27.82
N CYS A 89 -8.74 19.20 -27.47
CA CYS A 89 -7.89 18.60 -26.44
C CYS A 89 -6.39 18.65 -26.74
N HIS A 90 -5.98 18.75 -28.01
CA HIS A 90 -4.56 18.84 -28.37
C HIS A 90 -3.90 20.14 -27.90
N GLN A 91 -4.69 21.19 -27.62
CA GLN A 91 -4.20 22.47 -27.09
C GLN A 91 -4.05 22.47 -25.56
N LEU A 92 -4.55 21.43 -24.88
CA LEU A 92 -4.41 21.29 -23.44
C LEU A 92 -3.00 20.80 -23.06
N SER A 93 -2.46 21.33 -21.96
CA SER A 93 -1.25 20.78 -21.33
C SER A 93 -1.51 19.39 -20.77
N GLU A 94 -0.45 18.62 -20.48
CA GLU A 94 -0.60 17.29 -19.86
C GLU A 94 -1.36 17.36 -18.52
N GLY A 95 -1.03 18.34 -17.66
CA GLY A 95 -1.76 18.54 -16.40
C GLY A 95 -3.24 18.88 -16.63
N GLN A 96 -3.57 19.66 -17.67
CA GLN A 96 -4.97 19.93 -18.03
C GLN A 96 -5.70 18.70 -18.55
N LYS A 97 -5.04 17.84 -19.32
CA LYS A 97 -5.61 16.57 -19.79
C LYS A 97 -5.85 15.59 -18.63
N THR A 98 -4.94 15.54 -17.66
CA THR A 98 -5.15 14.80 -16.40
C THR A 98 -6.38 15.32 -15.65
N LYS A 99 -6.50 16.65 -15.49
CA LYS A 99 -7.69 17.26 -14.87
C LYS A 99 -8.97 16.94 -15.62
N LEU A 100 -8.96 17.01 -16.95
CA LEU A 100 -10.12 16.70 -17.78
C LEU A 100 -10.58 15.24 -17.61
N THR A 101 -9.62 14.32 -17.52
CA THR A 101 -9.90 12.90 -17.24
C THR A 101 -10.48 12.72 -15.84
N LEU A 102 -9.96 13.44 -14.83
CA LEU A 102 -10.51 13.44 -13.48
C LEU A 102 -11.93 14.04 -13.44
N CYS A 103 -12.21 15.11 -14.17
CA CYS A 103 -13.56 15.68 -14.30
C CYS A 103 -14.56 14.62 -14.80
N ARG A 104 -14.19 13.84 -15.83
CA ARG A 104 -15.03 12.74 -16.31
C ARG A 104 -15.36 11.74 -15.20
N LEU A 105 -14.36 11.37 -14.38
CA LEU A 105 -14.56 10.42 -13.29
C LEU A 105 -15.45 10.99 -12.18
N PHE A 106 -15.29 12.27 -11.83
CA PHE A 106 -16.12 12.94 -10.83
C PHE A 106 -17.57 13.15 -11.27
N LEU A 107 -17.87 13.12 -12.58
CA LEU A 107 -19.25 13.07 -13.06
C LEU A 107 -19.94 11.75 -12.71
N LEU A 108 -19.19 10.65 -12.52
CA LEU A 108 -19.71 9.33 -12.16
C LEU A 108 -19.95 9.21 -10.65
N LYS A 109 -20.92 9.98 -10.12
CA LYS A 109 -21.19 10.07 -8.67
C LYS A 109 -21.45 8.71 -8.00
N ASP A 110 -22.04 7.75 -8.72
CA ASP A 110 -22.37 6.42 -8.19
C ASP A 110 -21.25 5.38 -8.36
N HIS A 111 -20.07 5.78 -8.84
CA HIS A 111 -18.94 4.87 -9.06
C HIS A 111 -17.85 5.05 -8.03
N TYR A 112 -17.39 3.96 -7.43
CA TYR A 112 -16.19 3.94 -6.62
C TYR A 112 -14.96 4.21 -7.51
N LEU A 113 -14.13 5.18 -7.13
CA LEU A 113 -13.00 5.59 -7.98
C LEU A 113 -11.72 4.82 -7.62
N LEU A 114 -11.06 4.28 -8.63
CA LEU A 114 -9.74 3.65 -8.53
C LEU A 114 -8.72 4.53 -9.25
N LEU A 115 -7.83 5.17 -8.50
CA LEU A 115 -6.96 6.22 -9.02
C LEU A 115 -5.49 5.86 -8.83
N ASP A 116 -4.75 5.70 -9.94
CA ASP A 116 -3.31 5.44 -9.92
C ASP A 116 -2.51 6.73 -10.20
N GLU A 117 -1.80 7.21 -9.19
CA GLU A 117 -1.03 8.46 -9.18
C GLU A 117 -1.78 9.67 -9.77
N PRO A 118 -2.99 10.01 -9.27
CA PRO A 118 -3.85 11.05 -9.85
C PRO A 118 -3.27 12.48 -9.73
N SER A 119 -2.28 12.68 -8.85
CA SER A 119 -1.60 13.96 -8.65
C SER A 119 -0.46 14.22 -9.63
N ASN A 120 -0.10 13.24 -10.46
CA ASN A 120 1.00 13.39 -11.42
C ASN A 120 0.71 14.52 -12.41
N HIS A 121 1.75 15.29 -12.74
CA HIS A 121 1.67 16.46 -13.62
C HIS A 121 0.77 17.62 -13.11
N LEU A 122 0.24 17.54 -11.89
CA LEU A 122 -0.54 18.61 -11.29
C LEU A 122 0.34 19.58 -10.50
N ASP A 123 0.07 20.88 -10.64
CA ASP A 123 0.66 21.92 -9.79
C ASP A 123 -0.02 21.98 -8.41
N ALA A 124 0.45 22.85 -7.52
CA ALA A 124 -0.06 22.92 -6.15
C ALA A 124 -1.55 23.26 -6.07
N ALA A 125 -2.03 24.19 -6.92
CA ALA A 125 -3.44 24.57 -6.96
C ALA A 125 -4.32 23.41 -7.47
N SER A 126 -3.88 22.73 -8.54
CA SER A 126 -4.59 21.59 -9.10
C SER A 126 -4.62 20.40 -8.15
N ARG A 127 -3.57 20.17 -7.36
CA ARG A 127 -3.58 19.15 -6.30
C ARG A 127 -4.60 19.46 -5.20
N GLN A 128 -4.74 20.73 -4.82
CA GLN A 128 -5.74 21.14 -3.84
C GLN A 128 -7.17 20.91 -4.38
N TRP A 129 -7.41 21.23 -5.64
CA TRP A 129 -8.68 20.92 -6.31
C TRP A 129 -8.97 19.42 -6.33
N LEU A 130 -7.97 18.58 -6.67
CA LEU A 130 -8.09 17.13 -6.64
C LEU A 130 -8.48 16.62 -5.25
N ILE A 131 -7.79 17.09 -4.20
CA ILE A 131 -8.09 16.75 -2.80
C ILE A 131 -9.55 17.09 -2.45
N GLN A 132 -9.99 18.31 -2.77
CA GLN A 132 -11.34 18.76 -2.45
C GLN A 132 -12.39 17.94 -3.21
N SER A 133 -12.14 17.65 -4.48
CA SER A 133 -13.04 16.84 -5.32
C SER A 133 -13.17 15.41 -4.78
N LEU A 134 -12.07 14.79 -4.33
CA LEU A 134 -12.09 13.45 -3.73
C LEU A 134 -12.83 13.42 -2.38
N GLN A 135 -12.70 14.47 -1.57
CA GLN A 135 -13.44 14.57 -0.30
C GLN A 135 -14.95 14.71 -0.50
N GLN A 136 -15.38 15.27 -1.62
CA GLN A 136 -16.79 15.47 -1.97
C GLN A 136 -17.39 14.31 -2.75
N HIS A 137 -16.57 13.38 -3.27
CA HIS A 137 -17.05 12.27 -4.09
C HIS A 137 -17.81 11.24 -3.24
N PRO A 138 -19.11 11.03 -3.49
CA PRO A 138 -19.99 10.33 -2.54
C PRO A 138 -19.75 8.81 -2.48
N ALA A 139 -19.33 8.18 -3.59
CA ALA A 139 -19.07 6.75 -3.63
C ALA A 139 -17.72 6.34 -3.01
N GLY A 140 -16.84 7.30 -2.67
CA GLY A 140 -15.51 7.03 -2.15
C GLY A 140 -14.48 6.65 -3.23
N CYS A 141 -13.24 6.44 -2.80
CA CYS A 141 -12.13 6.15 -3.70
C CYS A 141 -11.01 5.32 -3.04
N LEU A 142 -10.26 4.61 -3.88
CA LEU A 142 -8.95 4.04 -3.60
C LEU A 142 -7.92 4.80 -4.41
N VAL A 143 -6.92 5.34 -3.73
CA VAL A 143 -5.85 6.14 -4.34
C VAL A 143 -4.51 5.46 -4.10
N ILE A 144 -3.78 5.24 -5.19
CA ILE A 144 -2.35 4.91 -5.17
C ILE A 144 -1.61 6.22 -5.36
N SER A 145 -0.81 6.62 -4.38
CA SER A 145 -0.04 7.86 -4.49
C SER A 145 1.19 7.87 -3.61
N HIS A 146 2.24 8.54 -4.09
CA HIS A 146 3.37 8.96 -3.28
C HIS A 146 3.21 10.38 -2.68
N ASP A 147 2.13 11.10 -3.00
CA ASP A 147 1.86 12.45 -2.47
C ASP A 147 1.32 12.41 -1.04
N ARG A 148 2.19 12.78 -0.10
CA ARG A 148 1.87 12.82 1.34
C ARG A 148 0.73 13.77 1.68
N ASN A 149 0.55 14.87 0.94
CA ASN A 149 -0.53 15.82 1.22
C ASN A 149 -1.88 15.23 0.84
N LEU A 150 -1.94 14.48 -0.26
CA LEU A 150 -3.14 13.73 -0.65
C LEU A 150 -3.43 12.59 0.35
N LEU A 151 -2.42 11.80 0.71
CA LEU A 151 -2.57 10.69 1.66
C LEU A 151 -3.00 11.15 3.08
N ARG A 152 -2.68 12.39 3.47
CA ARG A 152 -3.16 12.98 4.74
C ARG A 152 -4.66 13.20 4.80
N GLN A 153 -5.33 13.23 3.65
CA GLN A 153 -6.78 13.40 3.55
C GLN A 153 -7.52 12.06 3.52
N MET A 154 -6.79 10.96 3.42
CA MET A 154 -7.36 9.61 3.41
C MET A 154 -7.65 9.14 4.83
N GLN A 155 -8.68 8.30 4.96
CA GLN A 155 -9.15 7.76 6.25
C GLN A 155 -8.51 6.42 6.60
N HIS A 156 -7.98 5.73 5.60
CA HIS A 156 -7.32 4.43 5.70
C HIS A 156 -6.06 4.42 4.85
N ILE A 157 -5.00 3.81 5.37
CA ILE A 157 -3.74 3.62 4.66
C ILE A 157 -3.48 2.12 4.55
N TYR A 158 -3.26 1.65 3.31
CA TYR A 158 -2.81 0.30 3.03
C TYR A 158 -1.36 0.38 2.56
N ALA A 159 -0.42 -0.02 3.42
CA ALA A 159 1.00 0.01 3.10
C ALA A 159 1.44 -1.34 2.54
N LEU A 160 1.96 -1.33 1.30
CA LEU A 160 2.55 -2.52 0.69
C LEU A 160 3.98 -2.73 1.20
N GLN A 161 4.24 -3.89 1.80
CA GLN A 161 5.54 -4.31 2.31
C GLN A 161 5.94 -5.66 1.68
N ASN A 162 7.19 -6.07 1.90
CA ASN A 162 7.69 -7.36 1.40
C ASN A 162 6.91 -8.57 1.94
N SER A 163 6.28 -8.43 3.10
CA SER A 163 5.45 -9.49 3.72
C SER A 163 3.97 -9.43 3.34
N GLY A 164 3.57 -8.48 2.49
CA GLY A 164 2.17 -8.26 2.10
C GLY A 164 1.68 -6.86 2.43
N ILE A 165 0.35 -6.68 2.44
CA ILE A 165 -0.29 -5.40 2.71
C ILE A 165 -0.62 -5.30 4.20
N GLN A 166 -0.26 -4.18 4.82
CA GLN A 166 -0.66 -3.83 6.18
C GLN A 166 -1.66 -2.67 6.16
N HIS A 167 -2.76 -2.83 6.90
CA HIS A 167 -3.80 -1.83 7.04
C HIS A 167 -3.59 -0.99 8.29
N TYR A 168 -3.74 0.32 8.12
CA TYR A 168 -3.67 1.32 9.18
C TYR A 168 -4.94 2.17 9.12
N GLN A 169 -5.63 2.28 10.26
CA GLN A 169 -6.75 3.20 10.40
C GLN A 169 -6.23 4.59 10.75
N GLY A 170 -6.78 5.61 10.08
CA GLY A 170 -6.32 6.99 10.17
C GLY A 170 -5.52 7.41 8.94
N ASN A 171 -5.14 8.68 8.93
CA ASN A 171 -4.43 9.27 7.81
C ASN A 171 -2.93 8.93 7.78
N TYR A 172 -2.22 9.46 6.79
CA TYR A 172 -0.79 9.25 6.62
C TYR A 172 0.07 9.57 7.85
N ASP A 173 -0.28 10.58 8.65
CA ASP A 173 0.50 10.93 9.86
C ASP A 173 0.33 9.88 10.98
N HIS A 174 -0.86 9.28 11.09
CA HIS A 174 -1.10 8.13 11.98
C HIS A 174 -0.30 6.91 11.55
N TYR A 175 -0.32 6.60 10.25
CA TYR A 175 0.48 5.54 9.65
C TYR A 175 1.98 5.74 9.97
N LEU A 176 2.53 6.93 9.74
CA LEU A 176 3.94 7.22 10.01
C LEU A 176 4.33 6.95 11.46
N THR A 177 3.48 7.39 12.40
CA THR A 177 3.71 7.20 13.83
C THR A 177 3.72 5.71 14.20
N GLN A 178 2.71 4.96 13.75
CA GLN A 178 2.60 3.52 14.02
C GLN A 178 3.75 2.72 13.38
N HIS A 179 4.09 3.04 12.13
CA HIS A 179 5.20 2.44 11.42
C HIS A 179 6.53 2.69 12.15
N GLN A 180 6.77 3.92 12.63
CA GLN A 180 8.00 4.24 13.36
C GLN A 180 8.11 3.46 14.68
N LEU A 181 7.04 3.38 15.46
CA LEU A 181 7.00 2.56 16.69
C LEU A 181 7.29 1.08 16.41
N GLN A 182 6.76 0.56 15.30
CA GLN A 182 6.97 -0.83 14.89
C GLN A 182 8.44 -1.09 14.50
N VAL A 183 9.05 -0.18 13.73
CA VAL A 183 10.47 -0.26 13.36
C VAL A 183 11.36 -0.20 14.61
N GLU A 184 11.07 0.70 15.55
CA GLU A 184 11.83 0.82 16.81
C GLU A 184 11.68 -0.41 17.72
N ALA A 185 10.47 -0.98 17.82
CA ALA A 185 10.23 -2.23 18.55
C ALA A 185 11.01 -3.40 17.92
N LEU A 186 10.98 -3.51 16.59
CA LEU A 186 11.71 -4.55 15.86
C LEU A 186 13.23 -4.42 16.07
N ALA A 187 13.76 -3.20 15.97
CA ALA A 187 15.18 -2.93 16.21
C ALA A 187 15.61 -3.32 17.63
N ARG A 188 14.77 -3.06 18.64
CA ARG A 188 15.00 -3.50 20.03
C ARG A 188 15.03 -5.01 20.15
N ASN A 189 14.05 -5.71 19.58
CA ASN A 189 13.99 -7.18 19.61
C ASN A 189 15.20 -7.82 18.92
N VAL A 190 15.61 -7.32 17.75
CA VAL A 190 16.80 -7.80 17.04
C VAL A 190 18.06 -7.60 17.87
N ASN A 191 18.20 -6.45 18.54
CA ASN A 191 19.35 -6.18 19.40
C ASN A 191 19.37 -7.09 20.64
N GLN A 192 18.21 -7.37 21.24
CA GLN A 192 18.10 -8.31 22.35
C GLN A 192 18.48 -9.73 21.94
N GLN A 193 17.93 -10.24 20.83
CA GLN A 193 18.26 -11.57 20.30
C GLN A 193 19.75 -11.71 19.99
N LYS A 194 20.38 -10.67 19.41
CA LYS A 194 21.83 -10.66 19.15
C LYS A 194 22.64 -10.77 20.45
N ARG A 195 22.21 -10.10 21.53
CA ARG A 195 22.88 -10.15 22.85
C ARG A 195 22.74 -11.53 23.47
N GLU A 196 21.55 -12.11 23.46
CA GLU A 196 21.28 -13.46 23.97
C GLU A 196 22.10 -14.51 23.21
N LEU A 197 22.12 -14.44 21.87
CA LEU A 197 22.95 -15.32 21.04
C LEU A 197 24.44 -15.20 21.36
N ARG A 198 24.93 -13.99 21.64
CA ARG A 198 26.33 -13.78 22.04
C ARG A 198 26.62 -14.42 23.40
N GLN A 199 25.73 -14.26 24.37
CA GLN A 199 25.87 -14.86 25.70
C GLN A 199 25.86 -16.39 25.64
N LEU A 200 24.92 -16.98 24.88
CA LEU A 200 24.86 -18.43 24.67
C LEU A 200 26.14 -18.98 24.03
N LYS A 201 26.70 -18.29 23.04
CA LYS A 201 27.97 -18.68 22.42
C LYS A 201 29.14 -18.65 23.41
N ILE A 202 29.20 -17.63 24.27
CA ILE A 202 30.22 -17.53 25.32
C ILE A 202 30.06 -18.68 26.33
N GLN A 203 28.83 -18.94 26.80
CA GLN A 203 28.55 -20.02 27.74
C GLN A 203 28.88 -21.40 27.16
N GLN A 204 28.55 -21.65 25.89
CA GLN A 204 28.92 -22.88 25.20
C GLN A 204 30.45 -23.04 25.12
N HIS A 205 31.16 -21.98 24.74
CA HIS A 205 32.62 -21.99 24.67
C HIS A 205 33.25 -22.28 26.04
N ASP A 206 32.78 -21.61 27.10
CA ASP A 206 33.27 -21.81 28.46
C ASP A 206 32.99 -23.23 28.97
N SER A 207 31.82 -23.79 28.66
CA SER A 207 31.47 -25.17 29.00
C SER A 207 32.40 -26.17 28.32
N LEU A 208 32.65 -26.01 27.02
CA LEU A 208 33.58 -26.84 26.25
C LEU A 208 35.01 -26.75 26.80
N MET A 209 35.48 -25.53 27.11
CA MET A 209 36.80 -25.30 27.72
C MET A 209 36.92 -25.98 29.10
N LYS A 210 35.87 -25.92 29.94
CA LYS A 210 35.84 -26.61 31.24
C LYS A 210 35.89 -28.13 31.09
N VAL A 211 35.15 -28.69 30.13
CA VAL A 211 35.18 -30.14 29.83
C VAL A 211 36.57 -30.56 29.34
N GLN A 212 37.18 -29.81 28.41
CA GLN A 212 38.55 -30.09 27.94
C GLN A 212 39.58 -30.03 29.07
N LYS A 213 39.56 -28.99 29.92
CA LYS A 213 40.46 -28.89 31.07
C LYS A 213 40.31 -30.09 32.01
N ARG A 214 39.07 -30.48 32.34
CA ARG A 214 38.79 -31.67 33.18
C ARG A 214 39.35 -32.95 32.56
N GLN A 215 39.20 -33.14 31.26
CA GLN A 215 39.76 -34.30 30.55
C GLN A 215 41.30 -34.31 30.57
N GLN A 216 41.95 -33.16 30.33
CA GLN A 216 43.41 -33.04 30.37
C GLN A 216 43.97 -33.29 31.77
N THR A 217 43.37 -32.69 32.80
CA THR A 217 43.77 -32.93 34.20
C THR A 217 43.55 -34.40 34.58
N GLY A 218 42.43 -35.00 34.20
CA GLY A 218 42.16 -36.43 34.42
C GLY A 218 43.17 -37.35 33.72
N LYS A 219 43.62 -37.01 32.51
CA LYS A 219 44.70 -37.74 31.82
C LYS A 219 46.03 -37.61 32.54
N LYS A 220 46.44 -36.39 32.93
CA LYS A 220 47.70 -36.16 33.67
C LYS A 220 47.74 -36.92 35.01
N ILE A 221 46.62 -36.97 35.75
CA ILE A 221 46.51 -37.74 37.00
C ILE A 221 46.65 -39.25 36.74
N ARG A 222 46.11 -39.75 35.61
CA ARG A 222 46.28 -41.16 35.21
C ARG A 222 47.71 -41.47 34.77
N GLU A 223 48.37 -40.55 34.07
CA GLU A 223 49.74 -40.70 33.57
C GLU A 223 50.81 -40.55 34.66
N SER A 224 50.57 -39.73 35.70
CA SER A 224 51.53 -39.52 36.80
C SER A 224 51.63 -40.69 37.78
N GLY A 225 50.81 -41.74 37.66
CA GLY A 225 50.89 -42.97 38.47
C GLY A 225 50.61 -42.81 39.96
N SER A 226 50.20 -41.62 40.42
CA SER A 226 50.12 -41.26 41.85
C SER A 226 48.88 -41.79 42.59
N GLN A 227 47.94 -42.47 41.92
CA GLN A 227 46.75 -43.07 42.54
C GLN A 227 46.54 -44.52 42.10
N ALA A 228 46.21 -45.39 43.06
CA ALA A 228 45.92 -46.79 42.80
C ALA A 228 44.69 -46.95 41.87
N LYS A 229 44.80 -47.84 40.88
CA LYS A 229 43.79 -48.10 39.82
C LYS A 229 42.37 -48.32 40.36
N ILE A 230 42.26 -48.95 41.53
CA ILE A 230 41.00 -49.27 42.23
C ILE A 230 40.22 -48.02 42.68
N LEU A 231 40.92 -46.96 43.13
CA LEU A 231 40.28 -45.71 43.56
C LEU A 231 39.69 -44.92 42.37
N LEU A 232 40.32 -45.01 41.21
CA LEU A 232 39.85 -44.36 39.98
C LEU A 232 38.59 -45.05 39.42
N ASP A 233 38.53 -46.37 39.50
CA ASP A 233 37.35 -47.14 39.09
C ASP A 233 36.18 -46.91 40.07
N TYR A 234 36.44 -46.86 41.38
CA TYR A 234 35.43 -46.55 42.40
C TYR A 234 34.81 -45.14 42.25
N GLN A 235 35.62 -44.10 41.97
CA GLN A 235 35.09 -42.76 41.71
C GLN A 235 34.26 -42.67 40.43
N LYS A 236 34.61 -43.48 39.41
CA LYS A 236 33.88 -43.53 38.15
C LYS A 236 32.51 -44.17 38.35
N GLU A 237 32.43 -45.24 39.14
CA GLU A 237 31.17 -45.91 39.51
C GLU A 237 30.22 -44.99 40.29
N GLN A 238 30.74 -44.23 41.28
CA GLN A 238 29.94 -43.23 42.02
C GLN A 238 29.41 -42.09 41.12
N ALA A 239 30.20 -41.64 40.14
CA ALA A 239 29.76 -40.61 39.20
C ALA A 239 28.62 -41.12 38.27
N THR A 240 28.65 -42.39 37.88
CA THR A 240 27.53 -43.01 37.13
C THR A 240 26.27 -43.19 37.98
N GLN A 241 26.39 -43.58 39.25
CA GLN A 241 25.24 -43.72 40.16
C GLN A 241 24.54 -42.38 40.44
N SER A 242 25.31 -41.31 40.67
CA SER A 242 24.76 -39.97 40.91
C SER A 242 24.07 -39.37 39.66
N GLN A 243 24.56 -39.65 38.45
CA GLN A 243 23.87 -39.27 37.21
C GLN A 243 22.58 -40.07 36.96
N SER A 244 22.50 -41.33 37.42
CA SER A 244 21.26 -42.12 37.31
C SER A 244 20.17 -41.67 38.29
N ALA A 245 20.54 -41.17 39.48
CA ALA A 245 19.60 -40.62 40.46
C ALA A 245 18.99 -39.28 40.02
N LEU A 246 19.77 -38.43 39.34
CA LEU A 246 19.31 -37.13 38.79
C LEU A 246 18.35 -37.26 37.58
N LYS A 247 18.27 -38.44 36.94
CA LYS A 247 17.36 -38.72 35.81
C LYS A 247 16.04 -39.37 36.23
N GLN A 248 15.88 -39.72 37.52
CA GLN A 248 14.69 -40.37 38.06
C GLN A 248 13.80 -39.43 38.90
N GLN A 249 14.11 -38.13 38.94
CA GLN A 249 13.24 -37.05 39.42
C GLN A 249 12.77 -36.22 38.23
#